data_AF-A0A9X1V9V1-F1
#
_entry.id   AF-A0A9X1V9V1-F1
#
_cell.length_a   1.000
_cell.length_b   1.000
_cell.length_c   1.000
_cell.angle_alpha   90.00
_cell.angle_beta   90.00
_cell.angle_gamma   90.00
#
_symmetry.space_group_name_H-M   'P 1'
#
loop_
_entity.id
_entity.type
_entity.pdbx_description
1 polymer ?
#
loop_
_entity_poly.entity_id
_entity_poly.type
_entity_poly.pdbx_seq_one_letter_code
_entity_poly.pdbx_strand_id
1 'polypeptide(L)'
;MGFEVYLIVGIVMFLSGMYILNKGNSWHLFHFRKRQQGQDHSLVTLPRALPRYMPLVHGFIAGWGIGAFAVIIYTVLAPQMPSAWVGWTPGAFFGIGTMIMQILLGGLFGAWMSRRRLPDEIRAYVARKMSGRTLAGGGIGFIFCIYKKYARRFYVTCCIC
;
A
#
# COMPACT_ATOMS: atom_id res chain seq x y z
N MET A 1 -7.63 -8.44 21.87
CA MET A 1 -6.20 -8.56 21.54
C MET A 1 -6.03 -8.43 20.03
N GLY A 2 -5.94 -7.23 19.50
CA GLY A 2 -5.94 -7.00 18.05
C GLY A 2 -6.15 -5.53 17.67
N PHE A 3 -6.61 -4.72 18.63
CA PHE A 3 -6.73 -3.27 18.48
C PHE A 3 -5.37 -2.62 18.18
N GLU A 4 -4.33 -3.12 18.85
CA GLU A 4 -2.95 -2.67 18.77
C GLU A 4 -2.43 -2.78 17.34
N VAL A 5 -2.70 -3.91 16.67
CA VAL A 5 -2.27 -4.17 15.29
C VAL A 5 -2.92 -3.19 14.32
N TYR A 6 -4.24 -2.97 14.43
CA TYR A 6 -4.93 -2.04 13.52
C TYR A 6 -4.48 -0.59 13.73
N LEU A 7 -4.17 -0.20 14.96
CA LEU A 7 -3.66 1.13 15.27
C LEU A 7 -2.25 1.32 14.69
N ILE A 8 -1.36 0.33 14.86
CA ILE A 8 -0.01 0.34 14.29
C ILE A 8 -0.07 0.41 12.77
N VAL A 9 -0.87 -0.44 12.11
CA VAL A 9 -1.03 -0.44 10.65
C VAL A 9 -1.57 0.91 10.17
N GLY A 10 -2.60 1.46 10.84
CA GLY A 10 -3.18 2.76 10.51
C GLY A 10 -2.16 3.90 10.60
N ILE A 11 -1.32 3.93 11.64
CA ILE A 11 -0.25 4.92 11.79
C ILE A 11 0.81 4.75 10.70
N VAL A 12 1.29 3.53 10.45
CA VAL A 12 2.30 3.26 9.43
C VAL A 12 1.81 3.68 8.04
N MET A 13 0.56 3.37 7.69
CA MET A 13 -0.06 3.81 6.43
C MET A 13 -0.19 5.33 6.37
N PHE A 14 -0.64 5.96 7.45
CA PHE A 14 -0.78 7.42 7.50
C PHE A 14 0.55 8.14 7.34
N LEU A 15 1.57 7.74 8.09
CA LEU A 15 2.92 8.30 8.02
C LEU A 15 3.56 8.07 6.66
N SER A 16 3.40 6.88 6.08
CA SER A 16 3.90 6.57 4.73
C SER A 16 3.22 7.44 3.67
N GLY A 17 1.90 7.63 3.77
CA GLY A 17 1.14 8.51 2.88
C GLY A 17 1.56 9.98 3.02
N MET A 18 1.71 10.46 4.26
CA MET A 18 2.22 11.81 4.53
C MET A 18 3.64 12.01 4.02
N TYR A 19 4.52 11.02 4.18
CA TYR A 19 5.89 11.07 3.65
C TYR A 19 5.89 11.21 2.12
N ILE A 20 5.06 10.43 1.41
CA ILE A 20 4.92 10.51 -0.05
C ILE A 20 4.36 11.89 -0.50
N LEU A 21 3.45 12.48 0.29
CA LEU A 21 2.82 13.78 -0.01
C LEU A 21 3.70 14.98 0.36
N ASN A 22 4.45 14.92 1.45
CA ASN A 22 5.26 16.02 1.98
C ASN A 22 6.62 16.17 1.31
N LYS A 23 7.09 15.18 0.54
CA LYS A 23 8.37 15.23 -0.19
C LYS A 23 8.41 16.26 -1.35
N GLY A 24 7.35 17.05 -1.53
CA GLY A 24 7.29 18.20 -2.44
C GLY A 24 7.24 19.56 -1.73
N ASN A 25 7.25 19.60 -0.40
CA ASN A 25 7.32 20.82 0.38
C ASN A 25 8.61 20.77 1.20
N SER A 26 9.69 21.36 0.68
CA SER A 26 10.93 21.53 1.44
C SER A 26 10.62 22.34 2.70
N TRP A 27 10.61 21.67 3.85
CA TRP A 27 10.68 22.34 5.14
C TRP A 27 12.06 22.98 5.23
N HIS A 28 12.15 24.24 4.83
CA HIS A 28 13.38 25.02 4.77
C HIS A 28 13.82 25.48 6.18
N LEU A 29 13.97 24.53 7.12
CA LEU A 29 14.21 24.86 8.53
C LEU A 29 15.51 24.34 9.13
N PHE A 30 16.26 23.44 8.50
CA PHE A 30 17.55 23.01 9.07
C PHE A 30 18.65 22.82 8.01
N HIS A 31 19.37 23.91 7.76
CA HIS A 31 20.80 23.83 7.46
C HIS A 31 21.52 23.28 8.71
N PHE A 32 22.56 22.47 8.50
CA PHE A 32 23.51 21.88 9.48
C PHE A 32 23.32 20.39 9.87
N ARG A 33 24.04 19.55 9.11
CA ARG A 33 25.09 18.59 9.57
C ARG A 33 24.69 17.38 10.43
N LYS A 34 24.57 16.22 9.78
CA LYS A 34 25.25 14.90 10.01
C LYS A 34 24.50 13.85 9.16
N ARG A 35 25.00 13.34 8.03
CA ARG A 35 26.01 12.28 7.78
C ARG A 35 25.92 11.05 8.71
N GLN A 36 25.78 9.88 8.05
CA GLN A 36 25.75 8.47 8.51
C GLN A 36 24.38 8.03 9.07
N GLN A 37 23.71 6.98 8.62
CA GLN A 37 24.13 5.72 7.97
C GLN A 37 22.83 5.05 7.46
N GLY A 38 22.63 4.87 6.14
CA GLY A 38 22.72 3.54 5.53
C GLY A 38 21.48 3.27 4.64
N GLN A 39 21.73 2.91 3.38
CA GLN A 39 20.79 2.41 2.36
C GLN A 39 20.10 3.45 1.44
N ASP A 40 20.91 4.01 0.53
CA ASP A 40 20.67 4.05 -0.93
C ASP A 40 19.26 4.32 -1.48
N HIS A 41 18.63 5.40 -1.02
CA HIS A 41 17.52 6.04 -1.76
C HIS A 41 17.79 7.53 -2.04
N SER A 42 19.04 7.83 -2.34
CA SER A 42 19.50 9.14 -2.79
C SER A 42 19.52 9.18 -4.32
N LEU A 43 18.47 9.71 -4.94
CA LEU A 43 18.53 10.73 -6.01
C LEU A 43 17.10 11.26 -6.23
N VAL A 44 16.74 12.27 -5.44
CA VAL A 44 15.58 13.12 -5.69
C VAL A 44 15.95 14.04 -6.86
N THR A 45 15.64 13.62 -8.07
CA THR A 45 15.79 14.43 -9.29
C THR A 45 14.66 14.04 -10.23
N LEU A 46 13.63 14.90 -10.26
CA LEU A 46 12.38 14.71 -11.00
C LEU A 46 11.64 13.41 -10.63
N PRO A 47 10.33 13.28 -10.89
CA PRO A 47 9.76 11.95 -10.95
C PRO A 47 10.44 11.24 -12.14
N ARG A 48 11.58 10.58 -11.88
CA ARG A 48 12.26 9.76 -12.87
C ARG A 48 11.20 8.81 -13.42
N ALA A 49 11.00 8.83 -14.74
CA ALA A 49 10.06 7.96 -15.40
C ALA A 49 10.35 6.54 -14.89
N LEU A 50 9.42 5.99 -14.11
CA LEU A 50 9.62 4.65 -13.57
C LEU A 50 9.69 3.70 -14.75
N PRO A 51 10.62 2.75 -14.74
CA PRO A 51 10.69 1.76 -15.80
C PRO A 51 9.33 1.10 -15.95
N ARG A 52 8.86 0.99 -17.21
CA ARG A 52 7.49 0.50 -17.53
C ARG A 52 7.19 -0.88 -16.94
N TYR A 53 8.22 -1.70 -16.69
CA TYR A 53 8.10 -3.03 -16.11
C TYR A 53 7.92 -3.03 -14.58
N MET A 54 8.28 -1.96 -13.87
CA MET A 54 8.27 -1.96 -12.40
C MET A 54 6.88 -2.22 -11.78
N PRO A 55 5.77 -1.62 -12.26
CA PRO A 55 4.43 -1.94 -11.73
C PRO A 55 4.03 -3.40 -11.98
N LEU A 56 4.50 -4.00 -13.09
CA LEU A 56 4.22 -5.38 -13.45
C LEU A 56 5.00 -6.34 -12.52
N VAL A 57 6.31 -6.08 -12.33
CA VAL A 57 7.16 -6.85 -11.42
C VAL A 57 6.67 -6.73 -9.98
N HIS A 58 6.30 -5.53 -9.53
CA HIS A 58 5.79 -5.33 -8.17
C HIS A 58 4.44 -6.03 -7.97
N GLY A 59 3.52 -5.93 -8.93
CA GLY A 59 2.24 -6.64 -8.89
C GLY A 59 2.40 -8.16 -8.87
N PHE A 60 3.34 -8.68 -9.67
CA PHE A 60 3.68 -10.11 -9.67
C PHE A 60 4.23 -10.55 -8.31
N ILE A 61 5.21 -9.86 -7.75
CA ILE A 61 5.81 -10.19 -6.45
C ILE A 61 4.78 -10.09 -5.31
N ALA A 62 3.93 -9.05 -5.34
CA ALA A 62 2.85 -8.88 -4.37
C ALA A 62 1.78 -9.98 -4.47
N GLY A 63 1.51 -10.46 -5.69
CA GLY A 63 0.58 -11.55 -5.97
C GLY A 63 1.07 -12.93 -5.55
N TRP A 64 2.37 -13.21 -5.67
CA TRP A 64 2.91 -14.57 -5.51
C TRP A 64 3.37 -14.94 -4.10
N GLY A 65 3.42 -14.00 -3.15
CA GLY A 65 3.72 -14.41 -1.78
C GLY A 65 4.31 -13.37 -0.84
N ILE A 66 4.86 -12.27 -1.34
CA ILE A 66 5.68 -11.35 -0.53
C ILE A 66 4.85 -10.14 -0.08
N GLY A 67 3.65 -10.39 0.44
CA GLY A 67 2.71 -9.35 0.86
C GLY A 67 1.80 -9.79 2.00
N ALA A 68 1.15 -8.82 2.66
CA ALA A 68 0.27 -9.07 3.80
C ALA A 68 -0.89 -10.03 3.45
N PHE A 69 -1.41 -9.97 2.21
CA PHE A 69 -2.46 -10.87 1.75
C PHE A 69 -1.97 -12.31 1.60
N ALA A 70 -0.73 -12.53 1.14
CA ALA A 70 -0.18 -13.87 0.99
C ALA A 70 -0.01 -14.60 2.34
N VAL A 71 0.32 -13.86 3.40
CA VAL A 71 0.33 -14.43 4.76
C VAL A 71 -1.03 -15.03 5.09
N ILE A 72 -2.13 -14.35 4.77
CA ILE A 72 -3.49 -14.87 5.02
C ILE A 72 -3.75 -16.12 4.16
N ILE A 73 -3.36 -16.09 2.88
CA ILE A 73 -3.55 -17.24 1.99
C ILE A 73 -2.81 -18.49 2.50
N TYR A 74 -1.55 -18.35 2.93
CA TYR A 74 -0.77 -19.50 3.39
C TYR A 74 -1.07 -19.94 4.83
N THR A 75 -1.52 -19.03 5.69
CA THR A 75 -1.80 -19.37 7.10
C THR A 75 -3.25 -19.77 7.35
N VAL A 76 -4.19 -19.29 6.54
CA VAL A 76 -5.63 -19.54 6.73
C VAL A 76 -6.20 -20.44 5.64
N LEU A 77 -5.92 -20.16 4.36
CA LEU A 77 -6.53 -20.94 3.26
C LEU A 77 -5.79 -22.24 2.98
N ALA A 78 -4.45 -22.24 2.97
CA ALA A 78 -3.69 -23.45 2.67
C ALA A 78 -3.94 -24.61 3.67
N PRO A 79 -4.08 -24.38 5.00
CA PRO A 79 -4.39 -25.46 5.95
C PRO A 79 -5.81 -26.02 5.84
N GLN A 80 -6.73 -25.30 5.20
CA GLN A 80 -8.11 -25.76 4.97
C GLN A 80 -8.23 -26.62 3.70
N MET A 81 -7.15 -26.80 2.95
CA MET A 81 -7.14 -27.63 1.77
C MET A 81 -7.05 -29.12 2.14
N PRO A 82 -7.76 -30.01 1.42
CA PRO A 82 -7.91 -31.42 1.80
C PRO A 82 -6.61 -32.23 1.72
N SER A 83 -5.57 -31.74 1.05
CA SER A 83 -4.25 -32.39 1.02
C SER A 83 -3.12 -31.38 0.84
N ALA A 84 -1.91 -31.74 1.29
CA ALA A 84 -0.72 -30.89 1.14
C ALA A 84 -0.41 -30.54 -0.33
N TRP A 85 -0.75 -31.44 -1.26
CA TRP A 85 -0.56 -31.24 -2.69
C TRP A 85 -1.43 -30.16 -3.31
N VAL A 86 -2.55 -29.78 -2.66
CA VAL A 86 -3.40 -28.66 -3.09
C VAL A 86 -3.25 -27.43 -2.18
N GLY A 87 -2.29 -27.43 -1.26
CA GLY A 87 -2.00 -26.27 -0.40
C GLY A 87 -1.48 -25.05 -1.17
N TRP A 88 -0.84 -25.25 -2.33
CA TRP A 88 -0.29 -24.17 -3.17
C TRP A 88 -1.35 -23.51 -4.08
N THR A 89 -2.44 -24.21 -4.37
CA THR A 89 -3.49 -23.76 -5.31
C THR A 89 -4.08 -22.39 -4.95
N PRO A 90 -4.43 -22.09 -3.69
CA PRO A 90 -4.93 -20.78 -3.30
C PRO A 90 -3.94 -19.64 -3.60
N GLY A 91 -2.64 -19.88 -3.37
CA GLY A 91 -1.58 -18.92 -3.68
C GLY A 91 -1.43 -18.69 -5.17
N ALA A 92 -1.46 -19.75 -5.97
CA ALA A 92 -1.37 -19.65 -7.42
C ALA A 92 -2.56 -18.90 -8.04
N PHE A 93 -3.80 -19.21 -7.62
CA PHE A 93 -4.97 -18.48 -8.11
C PHE A 93 -4.96 -17.00 -7.70
N PHE A 94 -4.50 -16.69 -6.48
CA PHE A 94 -4.33 -15.32 -6.03
C PHE A 94 -3.27 -14.58 -6.86
N GLY A 95 -2.11 -15.20 -7.10
CA GLY A 95 -1.02 -14.64 -7.92
C GLY A 95 -1.42 -14.41 -9.37
N ILE A 96 -2.10 -15.37 -9.99
CA ILE A 96 -2.63 -15.22 -11.36
C ILE A 96 -3.69 -14.13 -11.41
N GLY A 97 -4.63 -14.13 -10.47
CA GLY A 97 -5.70 -13.13 -10.40
C GLY A 97 -5.16 -11.71 -10.26
N THR A 98 -4.20 -11.50 -9.37
CA THR A 98 -3.55 -10.20 -9.19
C THR A 98 -2.79 -9.76 -10.43
N MET A 99 -2.09 -10.67 -11.11
CA MET A 99 -1.37 -10.35 -12.35
C MET A 99 -2.33 -9.92 -13.47
N ILE A 100 -3.44 -10.65 -13.64
CA ILE A 100 -4.50 -10.31 -14.61
C ILE A 100 -5.07 -8.94 -14.29
N MET A 101 -5.41 -8.66 -13.02
CA MET A 101 -5.95 -7.37 -12.61
C MET A 101 -4.94 -6.23 -12.83
N GLN A 102 -3.66 -6.45 -12.57
CA GLN A 102 -2.60 -5.47 -12.80
C GLN A 102 -2.47 -5.13 -14.29
N ILE A 103 -2.56 -6.13 -15.18
CA ILE A 103 -2.57 -5.92 -16.64
C ILE A 103 -3.83 -5.15 -17.06
N LEU A 104 -5.01 -5.60 -16.63
CA LEU A 104 -6.27 -5.01 -17.06
C LEU A 104 -6.40 -3.56 -16.57
N LEU A 105 -6.24 -3.32 -15.27
CA LEU A 105 -6.36 -1.98 -14.69
C LEU A 105 -5.19 -1.09 -15.11
N GLY A 106 -3.97 -1.60 -15.08
CA GLY A 106 -2.78 -0.85 -15.52
C GLY A 106 -2.86 -0.46 -16.99
N GLY A 107 -3.31 -1.38 -17.85
CA GLY A 107 -3.57 -1.14 -19.26
C GLY A 107 -4.70 -0.14 -19.48
N LEU A 108 -5.81 -0.27 -18.75
CA LEU A 108 -6.96 0.65 -18.82
C LEU A 108 -6.56 2.08 -18.44
N PHE A 109 -5.93 2.26 -17.27
CA PHE A 109 -5.48 3.58 -16.82
C PHE A 109 -4.38 4.14 -17.73
N GLY A 110 -3.46 3.29 -18.21
CA GLY A 110 -2.43 3.66 -19.18
C GLY A 110 -3.04 4.16 -20.50
N ALA A 111 -4.00 3.43 -21.06
CA ALA A 111 -4.71 3.81 -22.27
C ALA A 111 -5.51 5.11 -22.08
N TRP A 112 -6.18 5.27 -20.94
CA TRP A 112 -6.91 6.49 -20.60
C TRP A 112 -5.99 7.72 -20.51
N MET A 113 -4.84 7.60 -19.84
CA MET A 113 -3.83 8.67 -19.77
C MET A 113 -3.14 8.92 -21.12
N SER A 114 -3.01 7.91 -21.98
CA SER A 114 -2.49 8.06 -23.34
C SER A 114 -3.44 8.84 -24.23
N ARG A 115 -4.75 8.55 -24.15
CA ARG A 115 -5.79 9.30 -24.88
C ARG A 115 -5.85 10.77 -24.48
N ARG A 116 -5.55 11.09 -23.22
CA ARG A 116 -5.49 12.46 -22.69
C ARG A 116 -4.17 13.20 -22.98
N ARG A 117 -3.22 12.58 -23.71
CA ARG A 117 -1.90 13.14 -24.07
C ARG A 117 -1.12 13.76 -22.90
N LEU A 118 -1.23 13.19 -21.70
CA LEU A 118 -0.48 13.70 -20.56
C LEU A 118 1.02 13.42 -20.72
N PRO A 119 1.89 14.42 -20.48
CA PRO A 119 3.33 14.19 -20.43
C PRO A 119 3.70 13.30 -19.22
N ASP A 120 4.80 12.56 -19.34
CA ASP A 120 5.18 11.52 -18.36
C ASP A 120 5.44 12.08 -16.96
N GLU A 121 5.91 13.32 -16.86
CA GLU A 121 6.09 14.03 -15.59
C GLU A 121 4.77 14.21 -14.82
N ILE A 122 3.70 14.58 -15.54
CA ILE A 122 2.37 14.77 -14.95
C ILE A 122 1.76 13.42 -14.57
N ARG A 123 1.98 12.37 -15.36
CA ARG A 123 1.55 11.01 -15.02
C ARG A 123 2.18 10.54 -13.71
N ALA A 124 3.48 10.72 -13.57
CA ALA A 124 4.20 10.33 -12.37
C ALA A 124 3.82 11.20 -11.15
N TYR A 125 3.58 12.50 -11.37
CA TYR A 125 3.06 13.40 -10.33
C TYR A 125 1.67 12.96 -9.84
N VAL A 126 0.73 12.72 -10.77
CA VAL A 126 -0.64 12.28 -10.45
C VAL A 126 -0.61 10.93 -9.75
N ALA A 127 0.18 9.96 -10.24
CA ALA A 127 0.33 8.65 -9.62
C ALA A 127 0.83 8.76 -8.17
N ARG A 128 1.86 9.58 -7.92
CA ARG A 128 2.41 9.82 -6.57
C ARG A 128 1.41 10.54 -5.67
N LYS A 129 0.71 11.56 -6.18
CA LYS A 129 -0.26 12.33 -5.39
C LYS A 129 -1.46 11.48 -5.01
N MET A 130 -1.97 10.66 -5.94
CA MET A 130 -3.07 9.75 -5.70
C MET A 130 -2.68 8.64 -4.73
N SER A 131 -1.55 7.97 -4.93
CA SER A 131 -1.10 6.91 -4.02
C SER A 131 -0.86 7.41 -2.60
N GLY A 132 -0.23 8.58 -2.44
CA GLY A 132 -0.04 9.21 -1.13
C GLY A 132 -1.36 9.59 -0.45
N ARG A 133 -2.32 10.15 -1.19
CA ARG A 133 -3.66 10.50 -0.66
C ARG A 133 -4.45 9.27 -0.26
N THR A 134 -4.44 8.21 -1.08
CA THR A 134 -5.11 6.95 -0.78
C THR A 134 -4.50 6.29 0.46
N LEU A 135 -3.18 6.27 0.58
CA LEU A 135 -2.50 5.65 1.71
C LEU A 135 -2.73 6.43 3.02
N ALA A 136 -2.64 7.77 2.96
CA ALA A 136 -2.92 8.63 4.10
C ALA A 136 -4.40 8.55 4.52
N GLY A 137 -5.33 8.64 3.56
CA GLY A 137 -6.76 8.52 3.80
C GLY A 137 -7.15 7.14 4.34
N GLY A 138 -6.55 6.07 3.81
CA GLY A 138 -6.70 4.72 4.32
C GLY A 138 -6.24 4.60 5.77
N GLY A 139 -5.07 5.15 6.11
CA GLY A 139 -4.55 5.18 7.49
C GLY A 139 -5.49 5.91 8.46
N ILE A 140 -5.98 7.10 8.09
CA ILE A 140 -7.00 7.83 8.88
C ILE A 140 -8.27 7.00 9.02
N GLY A 141 -8.73 6.38 7.94
CA GLY A 141 -9.93 5.52 7.94
C GLY A 141 -9.80 4.35 8.91
N PHE A 142 -8.63 3.69 8.96
CA PHE A 142 -8.34 2.65 9.94
C PHE A 142 -8.41 3.20 11.37
N ILE A 143 -7.71 4.28 11.67
CA ILE A 143 -7.69 4.91 13.00
C ILE A 143 -9.10 5.32 13.44
N PHE A 144 -9.89 5.96 12.57
CA PHE A 144 -11.25 6.40 12.87
C PHE A 144 -12.23 5.24 13.05
N CYS A 145 -12.16 4.22 12.20
CA CYS A 145 -13.00 3.02 12.32
C CYS A 145 -12.75 2.31 13.65
N ILE A 146 -11.48 2.20 14.04
CA ILE A 146 -11.05 1.65 15.33
C ILE A 146 -11.59 2.48 16.48
N TYR A 147 -11.43 3.82 16.44
CA TYR A 147 -11.94 4.72 17.48
C TYR A 147 -13.46 4.57 17.68
N LYS A 148 -14.22 4.55 16.58
CA LYS A 148 -15.69 4.37 16.63
C LYS A 148 -16.10 2.99 17.14
N LYS A 149 -15.33 1.94 16.83
CA LYS A 149 -15.56 0.59 17.34
C LYS A 149 -15.26 0.51 18.84
N TYR A 150 -14.20 1.18 19.31
CA TYR A 150 -13.83 1.26 20.71
C TYR A 150 -14.89 2.02 21.53
N ALA A 151 -15.30 3.20 21.07
CA ALA A 151 -16.34 4.00 21.73
C ALA A 151 -17.68 3.25 21.85
N ARG A 152 -18.11 2.54 20.79
CA ARG A 152 -19.32 1.69 20.84
C ARG A 152 -19.18 0.51 21.80
N ARG A 153 -18.01 -0.13 21.87
CA ARG A 153 -17.76 -1.23 22.82
C ARG A 153 -17.86 -0.72 24.26
N PHE A 154 -17.26 0.44 24.54
CA PHE A 154 -17.29 1.07 25.86
C PHE A 154 -18.72 1.45 26.28
N TYR A 155 -19.53 2.01 25.38
CA TYR A 155 -20.92 2.37 25.68
C TYR A 155 -21.80 1.15 25.99
N VAL A 156 -21.64 0.04 25.24
CA VAL A 156 -22.42 -1.18 25.46
C VAL A 156 -22.02 -1.87 26.77
N THR A 157 -20.73 -1.88 27.12
CA THR A 157 -20.28 -2.46 28.41
C THR A 157 -20.71 -1.60 29.60
N CYS A 158 -20.76 -0.27 29.44
CA CYS A 158 -21.19 0.64 30.51
C CYS A 158 -22.72 0.69 30.70
N CYS A 159 -23.53 0.26 29.71
CA CYS A 159 -24.99 0.12 29.87
C CYS A 159 -25.44 -1.27 30.36
N ILE A 160 -24.53 -2.25 30.45
CA ILE A 160 -24.81 -3.61 30.94
C ILE A 160 -24.41 -3.76 32.43
N CYS A 161 -23.72 -2.77 33.01
CA CYS A 161 -23.46 -2.64 34.44
C CYS A 161 -24.36 -1.56 35.05
#